data_AF-A0A3R9VVE3-F1
#
_entry.id   AF-A0A3R9VVE3-F1
#
_cell.length_a   1.000
_cell.length_b   1.000
_cell.length_c   1.000
_cell.angle_alpha   90.00
_cell.angle_beta   90.00
_cell.angle_gamma   90.00
#
_symmetry.space_group_name_H-M   'P 1'
#
loop_
_entity.id
_entity.type
_entity.pdbx_description
1 polymer ?
#
loop_
_entity_poly.entity_id
_entity_poly.type
_entity_poly.pdbx_seq_one_letter_code
_entity_poly.pdbx_strand_id
1 'polypeptide(L)'
;MRVGGRGPAARGEGGQVAGTEREPAEVRIPRAALDAFAAALSVRTVAMRTWPDGIEWMYPVSTWDEAHLEVALMPGGEEVWLRMSTDRSSVAVWSIEQWWAFSRELPGATPPPV
;
A
#
# COMPACT_ATOMS: atom_id res chain seq x y z
N MET A 1 22.96 -36.40 41.81
CA MET A 1 23.80 -35.20 41.64
C MET A 1 23.58 -34.64 40.23
N ARG A 2 22.72 -33.62 40.09
CA ARG A 2 22.78 -32.52 39.11
C ARG A 2 21.73 -31.49 39.52
N VAL A 3 22.17 -30.24 39.52
CA VAL A 3 21.55 -29.05 40.10
C VAL A 3 21.18 -28.10 38.96
N GLY A 4 20.14 -27.29 39.16
CA GLY A 4 19.92 -25.99 38.50
C GLY A 4 18.76 -26.00 37.50
N GLY A 5 17.83 -25.06 37.46
CA GLY A 5 17.67 -23.75 38.12
C GLY A 5 16.59 -22.98 37.35
N ARG A 6 15.75 -22.19 38.02
CA ARG A 6 14.55 -21.52 37.46
C ARG A 6 14.85 -20.03 37.16
N GLY A 7 14.55 -19.59 35.92
CA GLY A 7 14.27 -18.21 35.48
C GLY A 7 15.48 -17.30 35.12
N PRO A 8 15.29 -16.13 34.45
CA PRO A 8 14.06 -15.50 33.95
C PRO A 8 14.13 -15.06 32.44
N ALA A 9 13.10 -14.32 32.02
CA ALA A 9 12.84 -13.78 30.68
C ALA A 9 13.95 -12.88 30.08
N ALA A 10 14.13 -12.96 28.76
CA ALA A 10 14.56 -11.89 27.87
C ALA A 10 13.48 -11.81 26.77
N ARG A 11 12.56 -10.85 26.75
CA ARG A 11 12.68 -9.44 26.34
C ARG A 11 13.47 -9.25 25.04
N GLY A 12 12.69 -9.02 23.98
CA GLY A 12 13.03 -8.09 22.91
C GLY A 12 13.73 -8.71 21.72
N GLU A 13 12.97 -9.16 20.74
CA GLU A 13 13.26 -8.78 19.37
C GLU A 13 12.00 -8.09 18.85
N GLY A 14 12.04 -6.75 18.92
CA GLY A 14 11.10 -5.93 18.18
C GLY A 14 11.19 -6.32 16.72
N GLY A 15 10.03 -6.48 16.09
CA GLY A 15 9.94 -6.63 14.65
C GLY A 15 10.78 -5.54 14.00
N GLN A 16 11.92 -5.93 13.44
CA GLN A 16 12.64 -5.12 12.51
C GLN A 16 11.73 -5.07 11.28
N VAL A 17 10.85 -4.07 11.24
CA VAL A 17 10.39 -3.52 9.98
C VAL A 17 11.66 -3.07 9.29
N ALA A 18 12.21 -3.97 8.49
CA ALA A 18 13.26 -3.65 7.54
C ALA A 18 12.69 -2.50 6.73
N GLY A 19 13.25 -1.30 6.95
CA GLY A 19 12.96 -0.13 6.14
C GLY A 19 13.15 -0.56 4.71
N THR A 20 12.04 -0.73 3.99
CA THR A 20 12.05 -0.98 2.57
C THR A 20 12.27 0.38 1.93
N GLU A 21 13.47 0.93 2.10
CA GLU A 21 13.98 2.01 1.25
C GLU A 21 14.12 1.41 -0.15
N ARG A 22 13.00 1.35 -0.88
CA ARG A 22 12.98 0.96 -2.29
C ARG A 22 13.26 2.21 -3.09
N GLU A 23 14.30 2.17 -3.93
CA GLU A 23 14.51 3.20 -4.93
C GLU A 23 13.25 3.32 -5.80
N PRO A 24 12.67 4.52 -5.97
CA PRO A 24 11.50 4.71 -6.81
C PRO A 24 11.89 4.37 -8.25
N ALA A 25 11.40 3.22 -8.74
CA ALA A 25 11.56 2.86 -10.13
C ALA A 25 10.66 3.78 -10.97
N GLU A 26 11.09 4.15 -12.20
CA GLU A 26 10.21 4.76 -13.20
C GLU A 26 9.18 3.71 -13.67
N VAL A 27 8.18 3.44 -12.84
CA VAL A 27 7.11 2.50 -13.14
C VAL A 27 6.07 3.19 -14.02
N ARG A 28 5.88 2.66 -15.23
CA ARG A 28 4.80 3.11 -16.11
C ARG A 28 3.47 2.51 -15.65
N ILE A 29 2.73 3.24 -14.85
CA ILE A 29 1.35 2.92 -14.53
C ILE A 29 0.44 3.40 -15.68
N PRO A 30 -0.29 2.51 -16.37
CA PRO A 30 -1.22 2.94 -17.41
C PRO A 30 -2.33 3.81 -16.84
N ARG A 31 -2.67 4.91 -17.54
CA ARG A 31 -3.75 5.82 -17.11
C ARG A 31 -5.08 5.10 -16.91
N ALA A 32 -5.40 4.12 -17.75
CA ALA A 32 -6.60 3.30 -17.62
C ALA A 32 -6.67 2.51 -16.30
N ALA A 33 -5.52 2.02 -15.79
CA ALA A 33 -5.47 1.31 -14.52
C ALA A 33 -5.69 2.27 -13.34
N LEU A 34 -5.13 3.49 -13.42
CA LEU A 34 -5.40 4.58 -12.47
C LEU A 34 -6.88 4.98 -12.48
N ASP A 35 -7.49 5.16 -13.65
CA ASP A 35 -8.90 5.54 -13.80
C ASP A 35 -9.86 4.43 -13.31
N ALA A 36 -9.52 3.15 -13.54
CA ALA A 36 -10.29 2.03 -13.02
C ALA A 36 -10.22 1.95 -11.48
N PHE A 37 -9.03 2.17 -10.91
CA PHE A 37 -8.86 2.23 -9.46
C PHE A 37 -9.62 3.42 -8.85
N ALA A 38 -9.51 4.59 -9.49
CA ALA A 38 -10.26 5.80 -9.16
C ALA A 38 -11.77 5.54 -9.07
N ALA A 39 -12.34 4.93 -10.11
CA ALA A 39 -13.75 4.58 -10.14
C ALA A 39 -14.13 3.64 -8.99
N ALA A 40 -13.31 2.60 -8.75
CA ALA A 40 -13.52 1.67 -7.64
C ALA A 40 -13.45 2.35 -6.27
N LEU A 41 -12.53 3.30 -6.08
CA LEU A 41 -12.40 4.06 -4.84
C LEU A 41 -13.64 4.96 -4.62
N SER A 42 -14.12 5.64 -5.66
CA SER A 42 -15.31 6.50 -5.61
C SER A 42 -16.58 5.76 -5.20
N VAL A 43 -16.74 4.49 -5.62
CA VAL A 43 -17.88 3.64 -5.24
C VAL A 43 -17.58 2.71 -4.06
N ARG A 44 -16.44 2.89 -3.38
CA ARG A 44 -16.00 2.09 -2.21
C ARG A 44 -15.92 0.59 -2.48
N THR A 45 -15.57 0.20 -3.70
CA THR A 45 -15.38 -1.20 -4.11
C THR A 45 -13.90 -1.55 -4.23
N VAL A 46 -13.15 -1.35 -3.14
CA VAL A 46 -11.74 -1.77 -3.04
C VAL A 46 -11.61 -2.89 -2.01
N ALA A 47 -10.76 -3.87 -2.32
CA ALA A 47 -10.35 -4.93 -1.42
C ALA A 47 -8.96 -4.64 -0.86
N MET A 48 -8.69 -5.13 0.34
CA MET A 48 -7.40 -5.00 1.02
C MET A 48 -6.73 -6.36 1.13
N ARG A 49 -5.42 -6.40 0.94
CA ARG A 49 -4.62 -7.62 1.14
C ARG A 49 -3.24 -7.28 1.67
N THR A 50 -2.87 -7.91 2.77
CA THR A 50 -1.50 -7.89 3.27
C THR A 50 -0.66 -8.93 2.54
N TRP A 51 0.50 -8.52 2.04
CA TRP A 51 1.45 -9.40 1.37
C TRP A 51 2.58 -9.84 2.32
N PRO A 52 3.44 -10.80 1.94
CA PRO A 52 4.55 -11.24 2.80
C PRO A 52 5.56 -10.14 3.18
N ASP A 53 5.55 -9.02 2.45
CA ASP A 53 6.30 -7.81 2.79
C ASP A 53 5.71 -7.05 4.02
N GLY A 54 4.56 -7.50 4.53
CA GLY A 54 3.85 -6.89 5.65
C GLY A 54 3.06 -5.63 5.29
N ILE A 55 3.08 -5.23 4.01
CA ILE A 55 2.41 -4.03 3.53
C ILE A 55 0.97 -4.40 3.14
N GLU A 56 0.02 -3.54 3.52
CA GLU A 56 -1.38 -3.67 3.12
C GLU A 56 -1.62 -2.90 1.81
N TRP A 57 -2.09 -3.63 0.80
CA TRP A 57 -2.37 -3.08 -0.53
C TRP A 57 -3.86 -3.10 -0.81
N MET A 58 -4.37 -2.00 -1.35
CA MET A 58 -5.72 -1.82 -1.86
C MET A 58 -5.76 -2.09 -3.36
N TYR A 59 -6.82 -2.72 -3.84
CA TYR A 59 -7.07 -2.95 -5.27
C TYR A 59 -8.57 -3.01 -5.55
N PRO A 60 -9.04 -2.82 -6.80
CA PRO A 60 -10.46 -2.92 -7.14
C PRO A 60 -11.01 -4.33 -6.86
N VAL A 61 -12.20 -4.40 -6.28
CA VAL A 61 -12.88 -5.68 -6.06
C VAL A 61 -13.12 -6.38 -7.41
N SER A 62 -13.04 -7.72 -7.41
CA SER A 62 -13.27 -8.59 -8.57
C SER A 62 -12.27 -8.47 -9.73
N THR A 63 -11.18 -7.71 -9.60
CA THR A 63 -10.13 -7.66 -10.63
C THR A 63 -8.96 -8.62 -10.37
N TRP A 64 -9.10 -9.57 -9.44
CA TRP A 64 -7.99 -10.42 -8.99
C TRP A 64 -7.29 -11.16 -10.14
N ASP A 65 -8.07 -11.70 -11.07
CA ASP A 65 -7.58 -12.46 -12.23
C ASP A 65 -7.21 -11.55 -13.43
N GLU A 66 -7.36 -10.23 -13.27
CA GLU A 66 -7.07 -9.24 -14.30
C GLU A 66 -5.87 -8.36 -13.92
N ALA A 67 -5.24 -7.72 -14.91
CA ALA A 67 -4.22 -6.73 -14.65
C ALA A 67 -4.86 -5.49 -13.98
N HIS A 68 -4.40 -5.14 -12.79
CA HIS A 68 -4.97 -4.04 -12.00
C HIS A 68 -3.90 -3.27 -11.24
N LEU A 69 -4.26 -2.07 -10.81
CA LEU A 69 -3.44 -1.24 -9.94
C LEU A 69 -3.62 -1.66 -8.48
N GLU A 70 -2.51 -1.82 -7.77
CA GLU A 70 -2.46 -1.98 -6.32
C GLU A 70 -1.87 -0.71 -5.69
N VAL A 71 -2.48 -0.22 -4.61
CA VAL A 71 -2.10 1.01 -3.91
C VAL A 71 -1.91 0.76 -2.42
N ALA A 72 -0.81 1.21 -1.83
CA ALA A 72 -0.57 1.15 -0.39
C ALA A 72 -0.35 2.56 0.18
N LEU A 73 -1.01 2.88 1.29
CA LEU A 73 -0.72 4.08 2.08
C LEU A 73 0.38 3.72 3.08
N MET A 74 1.53 4.38 2.97
CA MET A 74 2.68 3.99 3.77
C MET A 74 2.56 4.50 5.22
N PRO A 75 3.08 3.74 6.20
CA PRO A 75 3.23 4.22 7.57
C PRO A 75 3.99 5.55 7.59
N GLY A 76 3.50 6.52 8.36
CA GLY A 76 4.01 7.90 8.35
C GLY A 76 3.13 8.87 7.56
N GLY A 77 2.35 8.37 6.60
CA GLY A 77 1.34 9.17 5.89
C GLY A 77 1.88 10.18 4.88
N GLU A 78 3.18 10.12 4.59
CA GLU A 78 3.86 11.03 3.64
C GLU A 78 3.93 10.45 2.23
N GLU A 79 3.80 9.13 2.10
CA GLU A 79 3.97 8.40 0.84
C GLU A 79 2.79 7.50 0.53
N VAL A 80 2.52 7.39 -0.77
CA VAL A 80 1.59 6.42 -1.34
C VAL A 80 2.34 5.63 -2.40
N TRP A 81 2.33 4.31 -2.25
CA TRP A 81 3.00 3.39 -3.15
C TRP A 81 2.02 2.81 -4.14
N LEU A 82 2.43 2.71 -5.41
CA LEU A 82 1.62 2.22 -6.52
C LEU A 82 2.37 1.14 -7.28
N ARG A 83 1.70 0.06 -7.66
CA ARG A 83 2.29 -0.99 -8.52
C ARG A 83 1.23 -1.69 -9.35
N MET A 84 1.66 -2.33 -10.43
CA MET A 84 0.78 -3.20 -11.22
C MET A 84 0.75 -4.61 -10.64
N SER A 85 -0.40 -5.27 -10.66
CA SER A 85 -0.53 -6.68 -10.25
C SER A 85 0.32 -7.63 -11.12
N THR A 86 0.62 -7.23 -12.36
CA THR A 86 1.49 -7.94 -13.31
C THR A 86 2.98 -7.75 -13.04
N ASP A 87 3.36 -6.74 -12.27
CA ASP A 87 4.74 -6.50 -11.82
C ASP A 87 4.72 -5.90 -10.41
N ARG A 88 4.68 -6.78 -9.41
CA ARG A 88 4.69 -6.39 -7.99
C ARG A 88 6.08 -6.04 -7.46
N SER A 89 7.13 -6.23 -8.26
CA SER A 89 8.51 -5.94 -7.88
C SER A 89 8.83 -4.46 -8.06
N SER A 90 8.21 -3.80 -9.04
CA SER A 90 8.37 -2.38 -9.34
C SER A 90 7.31 -1.54 -8.64
N VAL A 91 7.73 -0.52 -7.89
CA VAL A 91 6.84 0.40 -7.16
C VAL A 91 7.11 1.83 -7.59
N ALA A 92 6.06 2.55 -7.97
CA ALA A 92 6.06 4.01 -8.07
C ALA A 92 5.71 4.59 -6.70
N VAL A 93 6.43 5.63 -6.30
CA VAL A 93 6.19 6.37 -5.06
C VAL A 93 5.59 7.72 -5.41
N TRP A 94 4.42 8.01 -4.88
CA TRP A 94 3.82 9.33 -4.88
C TRP A 94 3.93 9.95 -3.50
N SER A 95 4.17 11.26 -3.45
CA SER A 95 3.96 11.99 -2.21
C SER A 95 2.47 12.01 -1.87
N ILE A 96 2.16 12.18 -0.59
CA ILE A 96 0.78 12.33 -0.14
C ILE A 96 0.10 13.54 -0.80
N GLU A 97 0.84 14.59 -1.17
CA GLU A 97 0.32 15.74 -1.91
C GLU A 97 -0.11 15.37 -3.34
N GLN A 98 0.69 14.57 -4.05
CA GLN A 98 0.33 14.06 -5.37
C GLN A 98 -0.90 13.15 -5.28
N TRP A 99 -0.97 12.31 -4.25
CA TRP A 99 -2.14 11.50 -3.97
C TRP A 99 -3.40 12.35 -3.66
N TRP A 100 -3.25 13.42 -2.88
CA TRP A 100 -4.36 14.35 -2.60
C TRP A 100 -4.82 15.10 -3.86
N ALA A 101 -3.89 15.54 -4.71
CA ALA A 101 -4.24 16.17 -5.97
C ALA A 101 -5.06 15.21 -6.85
N PHE A 102 -4.60 13.97 -7.00
CA PHE A 102 -5.30 12.93 -7.74
C PHE A 102 -6.69 12.61 -7.15
N SER A 103 -6.75 12.39 -5.83
CA SER A 103 -8.01 11.99 -5.16
C SER A 103 -9.10 13.06 -5.20
N ARG A 104 -8.74 14.35 -5.30
CA ARG A 104 -9.70 15.45 -5.50
C ARG A 104 -10.31 15.49 -6.90
N GLU A 105 -9.63 14.92 -7.89
CA GLU A 105 -10.16 14.82 -9.26
C GLU A 105 -11.11 13.64 -9.42
N LEU A 106 -11.27 12.80 -8.39
CA LEU A 106 -12.15 11.64 -8.45
C LEU A 106 -13.63 12.06 -8.46
N PRO A 107 -14.43 11.53 -9.41
CA PRO A 107 -15.86 11.81 -9.43
C PRO A 107 -16.51 11.32 -8.12
N GLY A 108 -17.15 12.24 -7.40
CA GLY A 108 -17.78 11.96 -6.10
C GLY A 108 -16.96 12.37 -4.87
N ALA A 109 -15.74 12.88 -5.02
CA ALA A 109 -15.01 13.54 -3.94
C ALA A 109 -15.68 14.88 -3.60
N THR A 110 -16.65 14.88 -2.69
CA THR A 110 -17.21 16.13 -2.16
C THR A 110 -16.08 16.94 -1.54
N PRO A 111 -15.79 18.18 -1.99
CA PRO A 111 -14.78 19.01 -1.35
C PRO A 111 -15.17 19.26 0.12
N PRO A 112 -14.21 19.32 1.06
CA PRO A 112 -14.52 19.70 2.42
C PRO A 112 -15.18 21.10 2.43
N PRO A 113 -16.20 21.35 3.28
CA PRO A 113 -16.77 22.67 3.39
C PRO A 113 -15.68 23.65 3.86
N VAL A 114 -15.60 24.78 3.15
CA VAL A 114 -14.77 25.95 3.50
C VAL A 114 -15.28 26.65 4.76
#